data_AF-A0A5E5QFM7-F1
#
_entry.id   AF-A0A5E5QFM7-F1
#
_cell.length_a   1.000
_cell.length_b   1.000
_cell.length_c   1.000
_cell.angle_alpha   90.00
_cell.angle_beta   90.00
_cell.angle_gamma   90.00
#
_symmetry.space_group_name_H-M   'P 1'
#
loop_
_entity.id
_entity.type
_entity.pdbx_description
1 polymer ?
#
loop_
_entity_poly.entity_id
_entity_poly.type
_entity_poly.pdbx_seq_one_letter_code
_entity_poly.pdbx_strand_id
1 'polypeptide(L)'
;CDRGYVGAKVVLGANIILPKKALKRDNRYQRDKKRKLCKRRAAIEPIIGHLKSDFRLSRNLLKGQVGDEINVLMAACAWNLRKWLIATVIFLFWQKVGLCMVRSRYFSIALSKILSVKI
;
A
#
# COMPACT_ATOMS: atom_id res chain seq x y z
N CYS A 1 -4.63 2.58 -20.79
CA CYS A 1 -3.30 3.20 -21.01
C CYS A 1 -3.43 4.71 -20.82
N ASP A 2 -2.80 5.29 -19.80
CA ASP A 2 -2.76 6.75 -19.61
C ASP A 2 -2.15 7.38 -20.87
N ARG A 3 -2.89 8.29 -21.52
CA ARG A 3 -2.49 8.92 -22.79
C ARG A 3 -1.39 9.98 -22.62
N GLY A 4 -0.47 9.81 -21.68
CA GLY A 4 0.68 10.69 -21.49
C GLY A 4 0.28 12.16 -21.31
N TYR A 5 -0.61 12.46 -20.35
CA TYR A 5 -1.04 13.83 -20.09
C TYR A 5 0.16 14.66 -19.65
N VAL A 6 0.55 15.65 -20.46
CA VAL A 6 1.62 16.58 -20.12
C VAL A 6 1.03 17.60 -19.14
N GLY A 7 1.14 17.29 -17.85
CA GLY A 7 0.63 18.16 -16.79
C GLY A 7 1.21 19.57 -16.82
N ALA A 8 0.51 20.51 -16.17
CA ALA A 8 0.96 21.89 -16.05
C ALA A 8 2.36 21.97 -15.44
N LYS A 9 3.19 22.90 -15.92
CA LYS A 9 4.58 23.09 -15.43
C LYS A 9 4.63 23.92 -14.15
N VAL A 10 3.60 24.74 -13.92
CA VAL A 10 3.44 25.60 -12.75
C VAL A 10 2.04 25.37 -12.21
N VAL A 11 1.92 25.11 -10.91
CA VAL A 11 0.64 24.94 -10.22
C VAL A 11 0.72 25.72 -8.91
N LEU A 12 -0.24 26.62 -8.67
CA LEU A 12 -0.31 27.45 -7.45
C LEU A 12 1.00 28.20 -7.15
N GLY A 13 1.69 28.70 -8.19
CA GLY A 13 2.99 29.39 -8.07
C GLY A 13 4.19 28.46 -7.86
N ALA A 14 4.00 27.16 -7.68
CA ALA A 14 5.07 26.18 -7.52
C ALA A 14 5.51 25.60 -8.88
N ASN A 15 6.82 25.59 -9.13
CA ASN A 15 7.42 24.97 -10.32
C ASN A 15 7.53 23.45 -10.16
N ILE A 16 6.94 22.70 -11.09
CA ILE A 16 6.94 21.25 -11.07
C ILE A 16 8.20 20.72 -11.76
N ILE A 17 9.04 20.02 -10.98
CA ILE A 17 10.24 19.36 -11.49
C ILE A 17 9.82 18.09 -12.22
N LEU A 18 10.04 18.05 -13.54
CA LEU A 18 9.80 16.87 -14.37
C LEU A 18 11.09 16.04 -14.53
N PRO A 19 10.99 14.72 -14.72
CA PRO A 19 12.14 13.88 -15.05
C PRO A 19 12.65 14.26 -16.45
N LYS A 20 13.63 15.16 -16.51
CA LYS A 20 14.32 15.58 -17.73
C LYS A 20 15.82 15.34 -17.57
N LYS A 21 16.52 15.30 -18.71
CA LYS A 21 17.99 15.27 -18.73
C LYS A 21 18.53 16.43 -17.88
N ALA A 22 19.58 16.15 -17.09
CA ALA A 22 20.23 17.17 -16.28
C ALA A 22 20.70 18.33 -17.16
N LEU A 23 20.42 19.56 -16.72
CA LEU A 23 20.85 20.77 -17.42
C LEU A 23 22.36 20.99 -17.15
N LYS A 24 23.12 21.39 -18.18
CA LYS A 24 24.57 21.64 -18.06
C LYS A 24 24.91 22.71 -16.99
N ARG A 25 23.99 23.64 -16.73
CA ARG A 25 24.11 24.71 -15.72
C ARG A 25 23.94 24.24 -14.27
N ASP A 26 23.36 23.06 -14.02
CA ASP A 26 23.06 22.61 -12.66
C ASP A 26 24.33 22.04 -11.97
N ASN A 27 24.60 22.50 -10.73
CA ASN A 27 25.61 21.88 -9.87
C ASN A 27 25.22 20.43 -9.51
N ARG A 28 26.21 19.56 -9.21
CA ARG A 28 26.02 18.15 -8.82
C ARG A 28 24.94 18.00 -7.74
N TYR A 29 25.04 18.79 -6.67
CA TYR A 29 24.09 18.79 -5.56
C TYR A 29 22.64 19.04 -6.01
N GLN A 30 22.42 20.02 -6.91
CA GLN A 30 21.09 20.35 -7.41
C GLN A 30 20.50 19.23 -8.28
N ARG A 31 21.34 18.53 -9.06
CA ARG A 31 20.91 17.37 -9.84
C ARG A 31 20.46 16.22 -8.93
N ASP A 32 21.22 15.94 -7.86
CA ASP A 32 20.88 14.87 -6.92
C ASP A 32 19.60 15.19 -6.15
N LYS A 33 19.40 16.45 -5.76
CA LYS A 33 18.14 16.90 -5.16
C LYS A 33 16.94 16.66 -6.10
N LYS A 34 17.06 17.05 -7.37
CA LYS A 34 16.02 16.79 -8.40
C LYS A 34 15.78 15.28 -8.61
N ARG A 35 16.86 14.49 -8.69
CA ARG A 35 16.78 13.03 -8.85
C ARG A 35 16.05 12.36 -7.67
N LYS A 36 16.37 12.75 -6.43
CA LYS A 36 15.71 12.22 -5.22
C LYS A 36 14.21 12.51 -5.23
N LEU A 37 13.79 13.71 -5.65
CA LEU A 37 12.38 14.07 -5.76
C LEU A 37 11.64 13.24 -6.82
N CYS A 38 12.22 13.08 -8.01
CA CYS A 38 11.63 12.24 -9.06
C CYS A 38 11.55 10.76 -8.64
N LYS A 39 12.58 10.24 -7.95
CA LYS A 39 12.56 8.85 -7.43
C LYS A 39 11.43 8.62 -6.43
N ARG A 40 11.18 9.58 -5.54
CA ARG A 40 10.06 9.52 -4.59
C ARG A 40 8.70 9.48 -5.30
N ARG A 41 8.54 10.26 -6.38
CA ARG A 41 7.30 10.25 -7.19
C ARG A 41 7.10 8.93 -7.93
N ALA A 42 8.16 8.40 -8.55
CA ALA A 42 8.11 7.12 -9.26
C ALA A 42 7.71 5.95 -8.36
N ALA A 43 7.99 6.02 -7.05
CA ALA A 43 7.55 5.00 -6.09
C ALA A 43 6.03 5.00 -5.83
N ILE A 44 5.33 6.11 -6.13
CA ILE A 44 3.88 6.27 -5.92
C ILE A 44 3.08 5.82 -7.16
N GLU A 45 3.66 5.97 -8.36
CA GLU A 45 3.04 5.54 -9.64
C GLU A 45 2.50 4.10 -9.63
N PRO A 46 3.22 3.07 -9.15
CA PRO A 46 2.69 1.72 -9.10
C PRO A 46 1.49 1.59 -8.15
N ILE A 47 1.47 2.33 -7.05
CA ILE A 47 0.33 2.35 -6.11
C ILE A 47 -0.90 2.96 -6.80
N ILE A 48 -0.72 4.07 -7.51
CA ILE A 48 -1.80 4.68 -8.30
C ILE A 48 -2.27 3.72 -9.41
N GLY A 49 -1.35 2.99 -10.05
CA GLY A 49 -1.67 1.94 -11.02
C GLY A 49 -2.58 0.87 -10.43
N HIS A 50 -2.22 0.31 -9.26
CA HIS A 50 -3.05 -0.66 -8.55
C HIS A 50 -4.41 -0.08 -8.13
N LEU A 51 -4.46 1.17 -7.68
CA LEU A 51 -5.72 1.84 -7.36
C LEU A 51 -6.62 1.97 -8.61
N LYS A 52 -6.05 2.27 -9.78
CA LYS A 52 -6.78 2.36 -11.06
C LYS A 52 -7.35 1.02 -11.52
N SER A 53 -6.58 -0.07 -11.39
CA SER A 53 -7.01 -1.41 -11.81
C SER A 53 -7.94 -2.08 -10.81
N ASP A 54 -7.51 -2.14 -9.54
CA ASP A 54 -8.11 -3.03 -8.53
C ASP A 54 -9.29 -2.35 -7.81
N PHE A 55 -9.23 -1.03 -7.66
CA PHE A 55 -10.23 -0.24 -6.92
C PHE A 55 -11.11 0.59 -7.85
N ARG A 56 -11.16 0.22 -9.14
CA ARG A 56 -12.02 0.83 -10.18
C ARG A 56 -11.85 2.35 -10.32
N LEU A 57 -10.72 2.91 -9.88
CA LEU A 57 -10.43 4.34 -10.00
C LEU A 57 -10.25 4.79 -11.47
N SER A 58 -10.14 3.85 -12.40
CA SER A 58 -10.07 4.13 -13.84
C SER A 58 -11.36 4.66 -14.46
N ARG A 59 -12.53 4.40 -13.85
CA ARG A 59 -13.82 4.94 -14.30
C ARG A 59 -14.55 5.55 -13.12
N ASN A 60 -14.86 6.84 -13.21
CA ASN A 60 -15.80 7.43 -12.27
C ASN A 60 -17.24 7.23 -12.76
N LEU A 61 -18.09 6.70 -11.88
CA LEU A 61 -19.52 6.51 -12.12
C LEU A 61 -20.35 7.68 -11.57
N LEU A 62 -19.74 8.52 -10.74
CA LEU A 62 -20.37 9.69 -10.15
C LEU A 62 -20.21 10.90 -11.07
N LYS A 63 -21.21 11.79 -11.11
CA LYS A 63 -21.23 12.95 -12.01
C LYS A 63 -20.55 14.16 -11.37
N GLY A 64 -19.69 14.82 -12.13
CA GLY A 64 -19.06 16.10 -11.75
C GLY A 64 -17.81 15.96 -10.87
N GLN A 65 -17.16 17.10 -10.61
CA GLN A 65 -15.88 17.16 -9.88
C GLN A 65 -15.97 16.60 -8.45
N VAL A 66 -17.08 16.88 -7.76
CA VAL A 66 -17.35 16.34 -6.42
C VAL A 66 -17.41 14.80 -6.46
N GLY A 67 -18.00 14.24 -7.51
CA GLY A 67 -18.04 12.79 -7.71
C GLY A 67 -16.64 12.19 -7.92
N ASP A 68 -15.76 12.88 -8.66
CA ASP A 68 -14.38 12.44 -8.89
C ASP A 68 -13.60 12.38 -7.58
N GLU A 69 -13.74 13.41 -6.74
CA GLU A 69 -13.12 13.48 -5.41
C GLU A 69 -13.60 12.35 -4.50
N ILE A 70 -14.92 12.13 -4.42
CA ILE A 70 -15.52 11.07 -3.60
C ILE A 70 -15.04 9.68 -4.06
N ASN A 71 -14.96 9.43 -5.37
CA ASN A 71 -14.50 8.15 -5.89
C ASN A 71 -13.02 7.87 -5.51
N VAL A 72 -12.16 8.90 -5.57
CA VAL A 72 -10.75 8.80 -5.13
C VAL A 72 -10.66 8.49 -3.63
N LEU A 73 -11.45 9.19 -2.80
CA LEU A 73 -11.46 8.97 -1.35
C LEU A 73 -11.92 7.56 -0.98
N MET A 74 -12.99 7.07 -1.61
CA MET A 74 -13.50 5.71 -1.37
C MET A 74 -12.49 4.65 -1.82
N ALA A 75 -11.84 4.81 -2.98
CA ALA A 75 -10.80 3.89 -3.45
C ALA A 75 -9.61 3.85 -2.47
N ALA A 76 -9.17 5.00 -1.97
CA ALA A 76 -8.11 5.08 -0.96
C ALA A 76 -8.52 4.43 0.37
N CYS A 77 -9.76 4.64 0.80
CA CYS A 77 -10.31 3.99 2.00
C CYS A 77 -10.31 2.47 1.85
N ALA A 78 -10.82 1.95 0.73
CA ALA A 78 -10.84 0.53 0.44
C ALA A 78 -9.43 -0.09 0.40
N TRP A 79 -8.44 0.61 -0.16
CA TRP A 79 -7.02 0.17 -0.12
C TRP A 79 -6.50 0.05 1.31
N ASN A 80 -6.82 1.01 2.18
CA ASN A 80 -6.43 0.96 3.58
C ASN A 80 -7.15 -0.16 4.32
N LEU A 81 -8.47 -0.31 4.15
CA LEU A 81 -9.25 -1.39 4.77
C LEU A 81 -8.74 -2.77 4.36
N ARG A 82 -8.37 -2.99 3.09
CA ARG A 82 -7.77 -4.25 2.63
C ARG A 82 -6.51 -4.62 3.41
N LYS A 83 -5.63 -3.64 3.70
CA LYS A 83 -4.42 -3.87 4.50
C LYS A 83 -4.75 -4.29 5.93
N TRP A 84 -5.72 -3.64 6.56
CA TRP A 84 -6.20 -4.01 7.89
C TRP A 84 -6.81 -5.43 7.91
N LEU A 85 -7.66 -5.75 6.93
CA LEU A 85 -8.26 -7.08 6.82
C LEU A 85 -7.20 -8.18 6.68
N ILE A 86 -6.20 -8.00 5.80
CA ILE A 86 -5.11 -8.96 5.65
C ILE A 86 -4.35 -9.13 6.97
N ALA A 87 -4.02 -8.04 7.66
CA ALA A 87 -3.33 -8.09 8.95
C ALA A 87 -4.16 -8.83 10.02
N THR A 88 -5.47 -8.58 10.08
CA THR A 88 -6.35 -9.28 11.02
C THR A 88 -6.49 -10.77 10.70
N VAL A 89 -6.59 -11.16 9.43
CA VAL A 89 -6.66 -12.58 9.04
C VAL A 89 -5.38 -13.31 9.40
N ILE A 90 -4.22 -12.70 9.14
CA ILE A 90 -2.92 -13.24 9.56
C ILE A 90 -2.92 -13.38 11.08
N PHE A 91 -3.23 -12.31 11.82
CA PHE A 91 -3.26 -12.34 13.29
C PHE A 91 -4.15 -13.46 13.86
N LEU A 92 -5.37 -13.62 13.33
CA LEU A 92 -6.31 -14.67 13.74
C LEU A 92 -5.79 -16.07 13.39
N PHE A 93 -5.14 -16.23 12.24
CA PHE A 93 -4.49 -17.48 11.85
C PHE A 93 -3.41 -17.88 12.85
N TRP A 94 -2.53 -16.95 13.23
CA TRP A 94 -1.49 -17.19 14.25
C TRP A 94 -2.08 -17.51 15.62
N GLN A 95 -3.18 -16.86 16.02
CA GLN A 95 -3.87 -17.16 17.27
C GLN A 95 -4.42 -18.61 17.28
N LYS A 96 -4.99 -19.07 16.15
CA LYS A 96 -5.50 -20.44 16.01
C LYS A 96 -4.39 -21.47 16.03
N VAL A 97 -3.27 -21.23 15.35
CA VAL A 97 -2.08 -22.11 15.37
C VAL A 97 -1.47 -22.17 16.78
N GLY A 98 -1.32 -21.02 17.44
CA GLY A 98 -0.83 -20.94 18.81
C GLY A 98 -1.73 -21.71 19.80
N LEU A 99 -3.06 -21.53 19.69
CA LEU A 99 -4.02 -22.28 20.51
C LEU A 99 -3.93 -23.79 20.26
N CYS A 100 -3.73 -24.22 19.01
CA CYS A 100 -3.54 -25.62 18.66
C CYS A 100 -2.27 -26.22 19.30
N MET A 101 -1.13 -25.52 19.24
CA MET A 101 0.12 -25.96 19.87
C MET A 101 0.03 -26.02 21.39
N VAL A 102 -0.65 -25.06 22.02
CA VAL A 102 -0.87 -25.04 23.46
C VAL A 102 -1.77 -26.21 23.87
N ARG A 103 -2.88 -26.43 23.16
CA ARG A 103 -3.78 -27.58 23.38
C ARG A 103 -3.05 -28.92 23.23
N SER A 104 -2.23 -29.07 22.20
CA SER A 104 -1.46 -30.30 21.94
C SER A 104 -0.43 -30.58 23.04
N ARG A 105 0.23 -29.54 23.58
CA ARG A 105 1.18 -29.70 24.69
C ARG A 105 0.48 -30.06 26.00
N TYR A 106 -0.65 -29.43 26.32
CA TYR A 106 -1.46 -29.82 27.48
C TYR A 106 -1.97 -31.26 27.37
N PHE A 107 -2.35 -31.69 26.16
CA PHE A 107 -2.76 -33.07 25.91
C PHE A 107 -1.62 -34.07 26.15
N SER A 108 -0.40 -33.80 25.65
CA SER A 108 0.77 -34.66 25.93
C SER A 108 1.14 -34.72 27.42
N ILE A 109 1.07 -33.58 28.13
CA ILE A 109 1.36 -33.54 29.58
C ILE A 109 0.27 -34.25 30.40
N ALA A 110 -0.99 -34.12 30.01
CA ALA A 110 -2.08 -34.84 30.65
C ALA A 110 -1.95 -36.36 30.42
N LEU A 111 -1.58 -36.78 29.21
CA LEU A 111 -1.39 -38.19 28.87
C LEU A 111 -0.20 -38.80 29.62
N SER A 112 0.92 -38.09 29.74
CA SER A 112 2.08 -38.58 30.50
C SER A 112 1.78 -38.73 31.99
N LYS A 113 1.01 -37.80 32.59
CA LYS A 113 0.54 -37.92 33.98
C LYS A 113 -0.40 -39.11 34.18
N ILE A 114 -1.33 -39.35 33.25
CA ILE A 114 -2.25 -40.50 33.33
C ILE A 114 -1.50 -41.82 33.25
N LEU A 115 -0.48 -41.92 32.39
CA LEU A 115 0.33 -43.13 32.25
C LEU A 115 1.16 -43.41 33.52
N SER A 116 1.69 -42.36 34.17
CA SER A 116 2.52 -42.48 35.36
C SER A 116 1.77 -42.89 36.64
N VAL A 117 0.44 -42.71 36.68
CA VAL A 117 -0.42 -43.08 37.83
C VAL A 117 -0.96 -44.52 37.70
N LYS A 118 -0.82 -45.14 36.51
CA LYS A 118 -1.31 -46.48 36.19
C LYS A 118 -0.25 -47.59 36.27
N ILE A 119 0.97 -47.24 36.71
CA ILE A 119 2.09 -48.13 37.04
C ILE A 119 2.28 -48.06 38.56
#